data_AF-A0A645JKL5-F1
#
_entry.id   AF-A0A645JKL5-F1
#
_cell.length_a   1.000
_cell.length_b   1.000
_cell.length_c   1.000
_cell.angle_alpha   90.00
_cell.angle_beta   90.00
_cell.angle_gamma   90.00
#
_symmetry.space_group_name_H-M   'P 1'
#
loop_
_entity.id
_entity.type
_entity.pdbx_description
1 polymer ?
#
loop_
_entity_poly.entity_id
_entity_poly.type
_entity_poly.pdbx_seq_one_letter_code
_entity_poly.pdbx_strand_id
1 'polypeptide(L)'
;MDVPNEAYHGSDQELSIEHLIQIDVESTYRTTCKQIQHEIKKEMKKLSFGQVSGQGLDEYFPETKRFVDARRYDGNTKIYDTNY
;
A
#
# COMPACT_ATOMS: atom_id res chain seq x y z
N MET A 1 7.57 -14.69 -1.45
CA MET A 1 8.54 -13.60 -1.27
C MET A 1 8.71 -13.00 -2.65
N ASP A 2 8.05 -11.85 -2.91
CA ASP A 2 8.20 -11.16 -4.19
C ASP A 2 9.47 -10.30 -4.10
N VAL A 3 10.35 -10.47 -5.07
CA VAL A 3 11.65 -9.79 -5.17
C VAL A 3 11.38 -8.48 -5.92
N PRO A 4 11.87 -7.32 -5.46
CA PRO A 4 11.72 -6.07 -6.21
C PRO A 4 12.31 -6.26 -7.61
N ASN A 5 11.54 -5.94 -8.64
CA ASN A 5 11.99 -6.08 -10.02
C ASN A 5 12.45 -4.69 -10.51
N GLU A 6 13.69 -4.59 -10.97
CA GLU A 6 14.30 -3.34 -11.40
C GLU A 6 13.60 -2.81 -12.66
N ALA A 7 12.96 -1.64 -12.57
CA ALA A 7 12.09 -1.15 -13.63
C ALA A 7 12.83 -0.53 -14.84
N TYR A 8 14.07 -0.04 -14.70
CA TYR A 8 14.79 0.63 -15.79
C TYR A 8 16.33 0.50 -15.68
N HIS A 9 16.95 -0.28 -16.57
CA HIS A 9 18.39 -0.23 -16.81
C HIS A 9 18.73 0.87 -17.82
N GLY A 10 19.19 2.01 -17.33
CA GLY A 10 19.71 3.08 -18.16
C GLY A 10 20.36 4.19 -17.32
N SER A 11 21.70 4.14 -17.22
CA SER A 11 22.59 5.14 -16.61
C SER A 11 22.75 5.09 -15.07
N ASP A 12 23.67 4.25 -14.59
CA ASP A 12 24.55 4.39 -13.39
C ASP A 12 24.01 4.99 -12.06
N GLN A 13 22.70 5.07 -11.86
CA GLN A 13 22.06 5.47 -10.61
C GLN A 13 20.69 4.79 -10.50
N GLU A 14 20.40 4.12 -9.38
CA GLU A 14 19.04 3.68 -9.04
C GLU A 14 18.12 4.91 -8.96
N LEU A 15 17.44 5.23 -10.06
CA LEU A 15 16.67 6.48 -10.20
C LEU A 15 15.32 6.43 -9.47
N SER A 16 14.77 5.25 -9.20
CA SER A 16 13.57 5.09 -8.35
C SER A 16 13.39 3.63 -7.94
N ILE A 17 13.05 3.38 -6.68
CA ILE A 17 12.75 2.04 -6.17
C ILE A 17 11.23 1.86 -6.20
N GLU A 18 10.77 0.79 -6.84
CA GLU A 18 9.37 0.36 -6.79
C GLU A 18 9.10 -0.34 -5.44
N HIS A 19 8.07 0.11 -4.72
CA HIS A 19 7.63 -0.51 -3.49
C HIS A 19 6.20 -1.01 -3.60
N LEU A 20 5.96 -2.20 -3.05
CA LEU A 20 4.64 -2.74 -2.79
C LEU A 20 4.38 -2.70 -1.29
N ILE A 21 3.40 -1.92 -0.86
CA ILE A 21 3.03 -1.72 0.54
C ILE A 21 1.64 -2.30 0.78
N GLN A 22 1.47 -3.07 1.85
CA GLN A 22 0.15 -3.51 2.33
C GLN A 22 -0.19 -2.81 3.64
N ILE A 23 -1.42 -2.29 3.74
CA ILE A 23 -1.94 -1.67 4.95
C ILE A 23 -3.24 -2.36 5.35
N ASP A 24 -3.23 -2.92 6.56
CA ASP A 24 -4.35 -3.65 7.16
C ASP A 24 -5.02 -2.76 8.21
N VAL A 25 -6.29 -2.43 7.98
CA VAL A 25 -7.08 -1.61 8.90
C VAL A 25 -8.08 -2.49 9.63
N GLU A 26 -7.96 -2.51 10.95
CA GLU A 26 -8.76 -3.37 11.80
C GLU A 26 -9.60 -2.57 12.78
N SER A 27 -10.88 -2.94 12.93
CA SER A 27 -11.77 -2.31 13.90
C SER A 27 -12.95 -3.21 14.21
N THR A 28 -13.55 -3.06 15.40
CA THR A 28 -14.85 -3.68 15.70
C THR A 28 -15.98 -3.10 14.85
N TYR A 29 -15.79 -1.94 14.21
CA TYR A 29 -16.81 -1.27 13.40
C TYR A 29 -16.39 -1.18 11.93
N ARG A 30 -17.21 -1.76 11.04
CA ARG A 30 -16.96 -1.74 9.58
C ARG A 30 -16.82 -0.32 9.03
N THR A 31 -17.65 0.61 9.49
CA THR A 31 -17.63 2.01 9.05
C THR A 31 -16.31 2.69 9.38
N THR A 32 -15.75 2.40 10.55
CA THR A 32 -14.44 2.92 10.97
C THR A 32 -13.34 2.42 10.03
N CYS A 33 -13.31 1.12 9.69
CA CYS A 33 -12.34 0.61 8.71
C CYS A 33 -12.43 1.34 7.37
N LYS A 34 -13.65 1.57 6.86
CA LYS A 34 -13.87 2.26 5.59
C LYS A 34 -13.43 3.73 5.61
N GLN A 35 -13.71 4.45 6.70
CA GLN A 35 -13.28 5.83 6.85
C GLN A 35 -11.75 5.94 6.89
N ILE A 36 -11.10 5.09 7.68
CA ILE A 36 -9.64 5.06 7.78
C ILE A 36 -9.02 4.69 6.43
N GLN A 37 -9.52 3.65 5.75
CA GLN A 37 -9.02 3.28 4.42
C GLN A 37 -9.19 4.38 3.37
N HIS A 38 -10.28 5.14 3.45
CA HIS A 38 -10.48 6.29 2.56
C HIS A 38 -9.43 7.38 2.77
N GLU A 39 -9.09 7.70 4.02
CA GLU A 39 -8.02 8.66 4.32
C GLU A 39 -6.64 8.13 3.95
N ILE A 40 -6.34 6.86 4.25
CA ILE A 40 -5.09 6.20 3.80
C ILE A 40 -4.95 6.33 2.28
N LYS A 41 -5.99 6.01 1.51
CA LYS A 41 -5.97 6.12 0.05
C LYS A 41 -5.63 7.54 -0.42
N LYS A 42 -6.14 8.58 0.25
CA LYS A 42 -5.81 9.97 -0.09
C LYS A 42 -4.35 10.26 0.19
N GLU A 43 -3.83 9.86 1.36
CA GLU A 43 -2.43 10.11 1.72
C GLU A 43 -1.47 9.33 0.82
N MET A 44 -1.73 8.05 0.55
CA MET A 44 -0.94 7.23 -0.38
C MET A 44 -0.90 7.86 -1.77
N LYS A 45 -2.03 8.40 -2.26
CA LYS A 45 -2.06 9.12 -3.54
C LYS A 45 -1.17 10.38 -3.53
N LYS A 46 -1.09 11.13 -2.42
CA LYS A 46 -0.16 12.28 -2.30
C LYS A 46 1.30 11.85 -2.33
N LEU A 47 1.58 10.63 -1.89
CA LEU A 47 2.89 10.00 -1.92
C LEU A 47 3.22 9.30 -3.25
N SER A 48 2.38 9.47 -4.29
CA SER A 48 2.52 8.81 -5.60
C SER A 48 2.35 7.29 -5.57
N PHE A 49 1.63 6.77 -4.58
CA PHE A 49 1.25 5.36 -4.51
C PHE A 49 -0.20 5.15 -5.00
N GLY A 50 -0.35 4.29 -6.01
CA GLY A 50 -1.63 3.81 -6.51
C GLY A 50 -2.14 2.64 -5.67
N GLN A 51 -3.46 2.45 -5.59
CA GLN A 51 -4.02 1.26 -4.95
C GLN A 51 -4.14 0.15 -6.01
N VAL A 52 -3.59 -1.03 -5.72
CA VAL A 52 -3.67 -2.19 -6.61
C VAL A 52 -5.12 -2.72 -6.63
N SER A 53 -5.70 -2.83 -7.83
CA SER A 53 -7.07 -3.30 -8.01
C SER A 53 -7.16 -4.83 -7.90
N GLY A 54 -8.30 -5.33 -7.40
CA GLY A 54 -8.54 -6.77 -7.28
C GLY A 54 -7.71 -7.49 -6.20
N GLN A 55 -6.86 -6.77 -5.45
CA GLN A 55 -6.10 -7.30 -4.31
C GLN A 55 -6.57 -6.67 -2.99
N GLY A 56 -6.40 -7.43 -1.90
CA GLY A 56 -6.76 -7.00 -0.54
C GLY A 56 -7.80 -7.91 0.12
N LEU A 57 -8.22 -7.51 1.32
CA LEU A 57 -9.18 -8.21 2.16
C LEU A 57 -10.23 -7.21 2.63
N ASP A 58 -11.49 -7.62 2.73
CA ASP A 58 -12.57 -6.81 3.31
C ASP A 58 -13.57 -7.75 3.98
N GLU A 59 -13.21 -8.21 5.17
CA GLU A 59 -13.90 -9.32 5.83
C GLU A 59 -14.12 -9.09 7.32
N TYR A 60 -15.14 -9.75 7.86
CA TYR A 60 -15.40 -9.83 9.29
C TYR A 60 -14.89 -11.16 9.83
N PHE A 61 -14.07 -11.09 10.88
CA PHE A 61 -13.47 -12.23 11.56
C PHE A 61 -14.27 -12.51 12.85
N PRO A 62 -15.22 -13.47 12.82
CA PRO A 62 -16.15 -13.70 13.93
C PRO A 62 -15.45 -14.17 15.22
N GLU A 63 -14.33 -14.87 15.12
CA GLU A 63 -13.55 -15.40 16.25
C GLU A 63 -12.99 -14.25 17.11
N THR A 64 -12.58 -13.17 16.45
CA THR A 64 -11.98 -11.97 17.08
C THR A 64 -12.93 -10.77 17.10
N LYS A 65 -14.14 -10.92 16.55
CA LYS A 65 -15.19 -9.89 16.47
C LYS A 65 -14.71 -8.56 15.88
N ARG A 66 -13.94 -8.62 14.79
CA ARG A 66 -13.37 -7.43 14.12
C ARG A 66 -13.53 -7.52 12.61
N PHE A 67 -13.61 -6.36 11.98
CA PHE A 67 -13.48 -6.19 10.54
C PHE A 67 -12.02 -5.94 10.21
N VAL A 68 -11.58 -6.47 9.07
CA VAL A 68 -10.26 -6.24 8.49
C VAL A 68 -10.46 -5.77 7.07
N ASP A 69 -9.95 -4.59 6.77
CA ASP A 69 -9.86 -4.05 5.42
C ASP A 69 -8.39 -3.89 5.06
N ALA A 70 -7.83 -4.82 4.29
CA ALA A 70 -6.45 -4.80 3.82
C ALA A 70 -6.39 -4.29 2.39
N ARG A 71 -5.49 -3.35 2.11
CA ARG A 71 -5.27 -2.79 0.77
C ARG A 71 -3.79 -2.78 0.44
N ARG A 72 -3.48 -3.03 -0.83
CA ARG A 72 -2.12 -2.94 -1.37
C ARG A 72 -1.96 -1.72 -2.22
N TYR A 73 -0.77 -1.14 -2.15
CA TYR A 73 -0.40 0.04 -2.87
C TYR A 73 0.95 -0.18 -3.56
N ASP A 74 1.03 0.20 -4.83
CA ASP A 74 2.24 0.18 -5.66
C ASP A 74 2.64 1.62 -6.00
N GLY A 75 3.93 1.88 -6.01
CA GLY A 75 4.44 3.21 -6.32
C GLY A 75 5.94 3.29 -6.19
N ASN A 76 6.50 4.34 -6.78
CA ASN A 76 7.94 4.57 -6.80
C ASN A 76 8.30 5.65 -5.77
N THR A 77 9.43 5.48 -5.09
CA THR A 77 10.04 6.59 -4.34
C THR A 77 10.35 7.76 -5.27
N LYS A 78 10.40 8.97 -4.70
CA LYS A 78 10.84 10.14 -5.46
C LYS A 78 12.27 9.90 -5.93
N ILE A 79 12.51 10.26 -7.18
CA ILE A 79 13.85 10.29 -7.77
C ILE A 79 14.74 11.14 -6.83
N TYR A 80 15.92 10.60 -6.48
CA TYR A 80 16.93 11.13 -5.55
C TYR A 80 16.76 10.85 -4.04
N ASP A 81 15.83 10.00 -3.62
CA ASP A 81 15.73 9.53 -2.22
C ASP A 81 16.43 8.17 -2.05
N THR A 82 17.75 8.12 -2.33
CA THR A 82 18.59 6.89 -2.29
C THR A 82 19.46 6.77 -1.03
N ASN A 83 19.20 7.57 0.00
CA ASN A 83 19.93 7.42 1.27
C ASN A 83 19.27 6.34 2.14
N TYR A 84 19.72 5.10 1.96
CA TYR A 84 19.49 3.98 2.87
C TYR A 84 20.66 3.81 3.86
#